data_AF-A0A9P5R743-F1
#
_entry.id   AF-A0A9P5R743-F1
#
_cell.length_a   1.000
_cell.length_b   1.000
_cell.length_c   1.000
_cell.angle_alpha   90.00
_cell.angle_beta   90.00
_cell.angle_gamma   90.00
#
_symmetry.space_group_name_H-M   'P 1'
#
loop_
_entity.id
_entity.type
_entity.pdbx_description
1 polymer ?
#
loop_
_entity_poly.entity_id
_entity_poly.type
_entity_poly.pdbx_seq_one_letter_code
_entity_poly.pdbx_strand_id
1 'polypeptide(L)'
;MFRQTHLEAMLRHTPNLKQLKLAAMVGANEYRYNWARLFAALKEHNIILNKALFSNCVTGMSAEETELLMTDVYPQSSTELSIWAMDITPRLFQTVLLRSDTLTTLEIWWKPSALSHNRFAEASDQSLTEAYALIHHYLCETLYFAHLTSLKTVLRIQDMDLFDRGQYINKSLRELMMRRETPSELSTPSPSGRPSIWRCRGLRILHIDIHTPNLDEMEDPFYSRIIFGYISRVCPQLEDLQICVPNQYCYDANGLLHYQAPSLQLSAGFCLLGRLSNLQRLRVVSMRVYVFLKCKDWELNWMIDSGRKSAVSRKKRRLAVKSWREMRANENQLEAIRLSHLQLKKETATLVDEAEPDSRSGVVQGGDTNILHRLRNLGLLVDVEEMIKEMDNIEFRPLPSLEWLSLDCPILLRPEEELKRQFAHKKL
;
A
#
# COMPACT_ATOMS: atom_id res chain seq x y z
N MET A 1 9.84 3.47 -29.94
CA MET A 1 10.37 4.38 -28.90
C MET A 1 10.24 5.81 -29.41
N PHE A 2 9.64 6.72 -28.64
CA PHE A 2 9.48 8.12 -29.03
C PHE A 2 10.82 8.85 -28.88
N ARG A 3 11.37 9.44 -29.96
CA ARG A 3 12.66 10.14 -29.93
C ARG A 3 12.53 11.50 -29.25
N GLN A 4 13.52 11.90 -28.45
CA GLN A 4 13.50 13.19 -27.73
C GLN A 4 13.36 14.39 -28.67
N THR A 5 14.02 14.37 -29.83
CA THR A 5 13.91 15.45 -30.83
C THR A 5 12.49 15.63 -31.36
N HIS A 6 11.70 14.56 -31.47
CA HIS A 6 10.30 14.65 -31.87
C HIS A 6 9.43 15.26 -30.77
N LEU A 7 9.72 14.95 -29.50
CA LEU A 7 9.06 15.58 -28.36
C LEU A 7 9.33 17.09 -28.34
N GLU A 8 10.59 17.49 -28.45
CA GLU A 8 11.00 18.89 -28.43
C GLU A 8 10.38 19.67 -29.60
N ALA A 9 10.32 19.07 -30.79
CA ALA A 9 9.63 19.67 -31.93
C ALA A 9 8.12 19.83 -31.66
N MET A 10 7.48 18.86 -31.01
CA MET A 10 6.07 18.95 -30.62
C MET A 10 5.83 20.05 -29.58
N LEU A 11 6.74 20.25 -28.62
CA LEU A 11 6.62 21.28 -27.58
C LEU A 11 6.46 22.70 -28.16
N ARG A 12 7.10 22.99 -29.30
CA ARG A 12 6.94 24.25 -30.04
C ARG A 12 5.51 24.53 -30.47
N HIS A 13 4.72 23.49 -30.68
CA HIS A 13 3.33 23.57 -31.11
C HIS A 13 2.34 23.42 -29.95
N THR A 14 2.82 23.24 -28.71
CA THR A 14 1.98 23.03 -27.53
C THR A 14 2.35 23.99 -26.38
N PRO A 15 2.30 25.32 -26.58
CA PRO A 15 2.70 26.28 -25.54
C PRO A 15 1.81 26.23 -24.28
N ASN A 16 0.58 25.73 -24.40
CA ASN A 16 -0.38 25.61 -23.30
C ASN A 16 -0.31 24.25 -22.57
N LEU A 17 0.73 23.44 -22.82
CA LEU A 17 0.89 22.15 -22.17
C LEU A 17 0.99 22.33 -20.65
N LYS A 18 0.06 21.72 -19.90
CA LYS A 18 0.05 21.76 -18.43
C LYS A 18 0.54 20.48 -17.77
N GLN A 19 0.62 19.39 -18.53
CA GLN A 19 1.03 18.10 -18.01
C GLN A 19 1.90 17.36 -19.04
N LEU A 20 3.03 16.85 -18.58
CA LEU A 20 3.90 15.97 -19.36
C LEU A 20 4.43 14.86 -18.46
N LYS A 21 4.07 13.61 -18.76
CA LYS A 21 4.56 12.44 -18.02
C LYS A 21 5.24 11.46 -18.99
N LEU A 22 6.55 11.34 -18.85
CA LEU A 22 7.41 10.37 -19.52
C LEU A 22 7.87 9.35 -18.46
N ALA A 23 7.00 8.38 -18.18
CA ALA A 23 7.21 7.40 -17.12
C ALA A 23 7.87 6.12 -17.66
N ALA A 24 8.88 5.62 -16.93
CA ALA A 24 9.47 4.31 -17.19
C ALA A 24 9.94 4.16 -18.65
N MET A 25 10.60 5.19 -19.18
CA MET A 25 11.07 5.19 -20.56
C MET A 25 12.15 4.12 -20.72
N VAL A 26 11.92 3.16 -21.61
CA VAL A 26 12.88 2.10 -21.94
C VAL A 26 13.67 2.54 -23.17
N GLY A 27 14.94 2.88 -22.97
CA GLY A 27 15.87 3.22 -24.05
C GLY A 27 17.01 2.24 -24.17
N ALA A 28 17.38 1.88 -25.40
CA ALA A 28 18.71 1.33 -25.64
C ALA A 28 19.75 2.35 -25.17
N ASN A 29 20.89 1.90 -24.66
CA ASN A 29 21.88 2.76 -23.98
C ASN A 29 22.29 4.00 -24.79
N GLU A 30 22.25 3.93 -26.12
CA GLU A 30 22.58 5.03 -27.04
C GLU A 30 21.49 6.11 -27.19
N TYR A 31 20.27 5.86 -26.71
CA TYR A 31 19.11 6.76 -26.88
C TYR A 31 18.52 7.21 -25.54
N ARG A 32 19.39 7.46 -24.55
CA ARG A 32 18.96 8.04 -23.28
C ARG A 32 18.47 9.47 -23.52
N TYR A 33 17.32 9.79 -22.93
CA TYR A 33 16.86 11.16 -22.89
C TYR A 33 17.85 11.99 -22.05
N ASN A 34 18.25 13.13 -22.59
CA ASN A 34 18.98 14.15 -21.85
C ASN A 34 17.94 15.07 -21.20
N TRP A 35 17.71 14.89 -19.90
CA TRP A 35 16.65 15.61 -19.19
C TRP A 35 16.93 17.10 -19.10
N ALA A 36 18.18 17.49 -18.85
CA ALA A 36 18.60 18.90 -18.84
C ALA A 36 18.26 19.60 -20.18
N ARG A 37 18.49 18.94 -21.32
CA ARG A 37 18.12 19.48 -22.64
C ARG A 37 16.61 19.62 -22.81
N LEU A 38 15.84 18.65 -22.34
CA LEU A 38 14.38 18.72 -22.39
C LEU A 38 13.84 19.86 -21.51
N PHE A 39 14.41 20.05 -20.31
CA PHE A 39 14.02 21.13 -19.40
C PHE A 39 14.37 22.50 -19.98
N ALA A 40 15.54 22.64 -20.61
CA ALA A 40 15.90 23.83 -21.35
C ALA A 40 14.89 24.13 -22.48
N ALA A 41 14.45 23.12 -23.23
CA ALA A 41 13.44 23.29 -24.27
C ALA A 41 12.06 23.69 -23.72
N LEU A 42 11.63 23.12 -22.58
CA LEU A 42 10.40 23.54 -21.90
C LEU A 42 10.49 25.02 -21.48
N LYS A 43 11.63 25.42 -20.93
CA LYS A 43 11.91 26.80 -20.49
C LYS A 43 11.97 27.77 -21.67
N GLU A 44 12.65 27.42 -22.76
CA GLU A 44 12.73 28.20 -24.01
C GLU A 44 11.34 28.52 -24.58
N HIS A 45 10.40 27.57 -24.47
CA HIS A 45 9.03 27.72 -24.93
C HIS A 45 8.06 28.25 -23.87
N ASN A 46 8.57 28.69 -22.70
CA ASN A 46 7.78 29.19 -21.57
C ASN A 46 6.69 28.22 -21.10
N ILE A 47 6.95 26.91 -21.18
CA ILE A 47 6.02 25.87 -20.78
C ILE A 47 6.20 25.57 -19.29
N ILE A 48 5.21 25.94 -18.49
CA ILE A 48 5.16 25.62 -17.06
C ILE A 48 4.20 24.45 -16.86
N LEU A 49 4.70 23.36 -16.28
CA LEU A 49 3.94 22.14 -16.05
C LEU A 49 3.35 22.12 -14.65
N ASN A 50 2.03 21.96 -14.56
CA ASN A 50 1.36 21.70 -13.27
C ASN A 50 1.64 20.28 -12.78
N LYS A 51 1.85 19.34 -13.71
CA LYS A 51 2.17 17.93 -13.42
C LYS A 51 3.27 17.45 -14.34
N ALA A 52 4.38 17.01 -13.78
CA ALA A 52 5.51 16.50 -14.54
C ALA A 52 5.93 15.12 -14.03
N LEU A 53 6.41 14.25 -14.90
CA LEU A 53 7.09 13.03 -14.48
C LEU A 53 8.11 12.69 -15.56
N PHE A 54 9.36 12.54 -15.17
CA PHE A 54 10.43 12.16 -16.08
C PHE A 54 11.19 11.03 -15.44
N SER A 55 11.18 9.87 -16.06
CA SER A 55 11.95 8.74 -15.58
C SER A 55 12.36 7.78 -16.68
N ASN A 56 13.49 7.13 -16.44
CA ASN A 56 14.04 6.07 -17.28
C ASN A 56 14.09 4.78 -16.46
N CYS A 57 13.81 3.64 -17.08
CA CYS A 57 13.88 2.35 -16.40
C CYS A 57 15.30 1.95 -15.98
N VAL A 58 16.33 2.45 -16.66
CA VAL A 58 17.71 1.95 -16.51
C VAL A 58 18.55 2.83 -15.60
N THR A 59 18.40 4.15 -15.69
CA THR A 59 19.17 5.10 -14.90
C THR A 59 18.26 6.14 -14.32
N GLY A 60 18.37 6.33 -13.00
CA GLY A 60 17.72 7.45 -12.33
C GLY A 60 18.25 8.80 -12.81
N MET A 61 17.51 9.86 -12.51
CA MET A 61 17.97 11.23 -12.75
C MET A 61 19.19 11.54 -11.88
N SER A 62 20.12 12.34 -12.39
CA SER A 62 21.20 12.87 -11.55
C SER A 62 20.65 13.84 -10.50
N ALA A 63 21.45 14.15 -9.47
CA ALA A 63 21.05 15.13 -8.47
C ALA A 63 20.84 16.53 -9.09
N GLU A 64 21.67 16.90 -10.05
CA GLU A 64 21.59 18.16 -10.80
C GLU A 64 20.33 18.19 -11.69
N GLU A 65 20.02 17.10 -12.39
CA GLU A 65 18.79 17.00 -13.19
C GLU A 65 17.55 17.08 -12.30
N THR A 66 17.60 16.46 -11.13
CA THR A 66 16.51 16.52 -10.14
C THR A 66 16.32 17.94 -9.62
N GLU A 67 17.40 18.67 -9.35
CA GLU A 67 17.35 20.08 -8.94
C GLU A 67 16.81 20.98 -10.05
N LEU A 68 17.20 20.75 -11.31
CA LEU A 68 16.66 21.46 -12.48
C LEU A 68 15.17 21.16 -12.69
N LEU A 69 14.75 19.89 -12.58
CA LEU A 69 13.33 19.52 -12.64
C LEU A 69 12.53 20.30 -11.61
N MET A 70 13.06 20.38 -10.39
CA MET A 70 12.42 21.10 -9.32
C MET A 70 12.37 22.60 -9.59
N THR A 71 13.48 23.24 -9.95
CA THR A 71 13.56 24.70 -10.05
C THR A 71 12.99 25.26 -11.36
N ASP A 72 13.25 24.62 -12.50
CA ASP A 72 12.94 25.15 -13.83
C ASP A 72 11.62 24.64 -14.43
N VAL A 73 11.14 23.46 -14.00
CA VAL A 73 9.95 22.84 -14.61
C VAL A 73 8.73 22.88 -13.70
N TYR A 74 8.92 22.61 -12.41
CA TYR A 74 7.83 22.64 -11.43
C TYR A 74 7.60 24.04 -10.86
N PRO A 75 6.38 24.60 -10.94
CA PRO A 75 6.07 25.84 -10.26
C PRO A 75 6.20 25.66 -8.75
N GLN A 76 6.74 26.68 -8.06
CA GLN A 76 6.86 26.67 -6.60
C GLN A 76 5.50 26.52 -5.90
N SER A 77 4.41 26.94 -6.57
CA SER A 77 3.04 26.81 -6.08
C SER A 77 2.40 25.44 -6.36
N SER A 78 3.15 24.45 -6.84
CA SER A 78 2.58 23.13 -7.11
C SER A 78 2.16 22.45 -5.82
N THR A 79 0.90 22.03 -5.76
CA THR A 79 0.36 21.18 -4.68
C THR A 79 0.38 19.70 -5.05
N GLU A 80 0.86 19.39 -6.26
CA GLU A 80 0.96 18.03 -6.78
C GLU A 80 2.39 17.69 -7.17
N LEU A 81 2.78 16.45 -6.89
CA LEU A 81 4.11 15.95 -7.17
C LEU A 81 4.01 14.54 -7.73
N SER A 82 4.63 14.30 -8.88
CA SER A 82 4.84 12.95 -9.40
C SER A 82 6.34 12.65 -9.46
N ILE A 83 6.75 11.56 -8.81
CA ILE A 83 8.15 11.10 -8.73
C ILE A 83 8.20 9.62 -9.12
N TRP A 84 9.34 9.20 -9.68
CA TRP A 84 9.63 7.80 -9.93
C TRP A 84 10.25 7.15 -8.70
N ALA A 85 9.79 5.97 -8.32
CA ALA A 85 10.21 5.31 -7.08
C ALA A 85 11.73 5.13 -6.97
N MET A 86 12.42 4.89 -8.09
CA MET A 86 13.89 4.71 -8.08
C MET A 86 14.67 6.02 -7.94
N ASP A 87 14.04 7.18 -8.15
CA ASP A 87 14.65 8.50 -7.98
C ASP A 87 14.47 9.04 -6.55
N ILE A 88 13.76 8.28 -5.70
CA ILE A 88 13.48 8.67 -4.32
C ILE A 88 14.76 8.59 -3.49
N THR A 89 15.18 9.75 -2.99
CA THR A 89 16.31 9.89 -2.08
C THR A 89 15.93 10.80 -0.90
N PRO A 90 16.63 10.71 0.25
CA PRO A 90 16.37 11.61 1.38
C PRO A 90 16.51 13.09 0.97
N ARG A 91 17.51 13.42 0.15
CA ARG A 91 17.74 14.78 -0.35
C ARG A 91 16.59 15.27 -1.24
N LEU A 92 16.05 14.42 -2.10
CA LEU A 92 14.89 14.78 -2.93
C LEU A 92 13.68 15.11 -2.06
N PHE A 93 13.32 14.23 -1.12
CA PHE A 93 12.20 14.51 -0.24
C PHE A 93 12.42 15.74 0.63
N GLN A 94 13.62 15.96 1.19
CA GLN A 94 13.92 17.22 1.89
C GLN A 94 13.69 18.44 1.00
N THR A 95 14.12 18.39 -0.26
CA THR A 95 13.91 19.48 -1.24
C THR A 95 12.42 19.68 -1.53
N VAL A 96 11.65 18.61 -1.67
CA VAL A 96 10.19 18.67 -1.84
C VAL A 96 9.54 19.37 -0.65
N LEU A 97 9.89 18.94 0.56
CA LEU A 97 9.29 19.41 1.80
C LEU A 97 9.61 20.87 2.09
N LEU A 98 10.81 21.33 1.71
CA LEU A 98 11.19 22.74 1.84
C LEU A 98 10.44 23.67 0.87
N ARG A 99 9.82 23.13 -0.19
CA ARG A 99 9.20 23.93 -1.25
C ARG A 99 7.70 24.10 -1.09
N SER A 100 7.02 23.14 -0.47
CA SER A 100 5.55 23.14 -0.43
C SER A 100 5.03 22.69 0.92
N ASP A 101 4.53 23.66 1.68
CA ASP A 101 3.75 23.41 2.91
C ASP A 101 2.35 22.85 2.60
N THR A 102 1.99 22.76 1.32
CA THR A 102 0.62 22.48 0.85
C THR A 102 0.55 21.30 -0.13
N LEU A 103 1.49 20.36 -0.07
CA LEU A 103 1.42 19.20 -0.94
C LEU A 103 0.15 18.37 -0.63
N THR A 104 -0.80 18.40 -1.56
CA THR A 104 -2.09 17.71 -1.45
C THR A 104 -2.13 16.42 -2.25
N THR A 105 -1.25 16.26 -3.25
CA THR A 105 -1.19 15.06 -4.09
C THR A 105 0.25 14.58 -4.26
N LEU A 106 0.49 13.31 -3.94
CA LEU A 106 1.75 12.62 -4.15
C LEU A 106 1.49 11.39 -5.02
N GLU A 107 2.13 11.33 -6.18
CA GLU A 107 2.10 10.17 -7.08
C GLU A 107 3.49 9.60 -7.24
N ILE A 108 3.73 8.43 -6.67
CA ILE A 108 4.96 7.67 -6.80
C ILE A 108 4.74 6.58 -7.82
N TRP A 109 5.36 6.79 -8.97
CA TRP A 109 5.30 5.88 -10.10
C TRP A 109 6.39 4.84 -9.98
N TRP A 110 6.05 3.60 -10.30
CA TRP A 110 7.02 2.53 -10.43
C TRP A 110 6.52 1.57 -11.51
N LYS A 111 7.42 0.76 -12.03
CA LYS A 111 7.09 -0.30 -12.98
C LYS A 111 8.11 -1.40 -12.82
N PRO A 112 7.68 -2.66 -12.63
CA PRO A 112 8.61 -3.77 -12.69
C PRO A 112 9.27 -3.80 -14.06
N SER A 113 10.60 -3.97 -14.09
CA SER A 113 11.33 -4.11 -15.35
C SER A 113 10.92 -5.43 -16.00
N ALA A 114 10.19 -5.37 -17.12
CA ALA A 114 9.80 -6.57 -17.86
C ALA A 114 11.02 -7.38 -18.36
N LEU A 115 12.19 -6.76 -18.42
CA LEU A 115 13.42 -7.39 -18.90
C LEU A 115 14.16 -8.19 -17.81
N SER A 116 13.77 -8.08 -16.53
CA SER A 116 14.41 -8.81 -15.43
C SER A 116 13.77 -10.19 -15.19
N HIS A 117 13.47 -10.93 -16.26
CA HIS A 117 13.03 -12.33 -16.17
C HIS A 117 14.11 -13.27 -15.62
N ASN A 118 15.35 -12.81 -15.49
CA ASN A 118 16.39 -13.55 -14.81
C ASN A 118 16.17 -13.46 -13.30
N ARG A 119 16.15 -14.62 -12.63
CA ARG A 119 16.04 -14.83 -11.17
C ARG A 119 17.05 -14.02 -10.32
N PHE A 120 17.97 -13.27 -10.93
CA PHE A 120 18.97 -12.41 -10.31
C PHE A 120 18.54 -10.93 -10.21
N ALA A 121 17.24 -10.64 -10.25
CA ALA A 121 16.70 -9.27 -10.12
C ALA A 121 16.81 -8.68 -8.70
N GLU A 122 17.52 -9.34 -7.78
CA GLU A 122 17.74 -8.92 -6.38
C GLU A 122 18.30 -7.49 -6.26
N ALA A 123 19.16 -7.04 -7.19
CA ALA A 123 19.71 -5.68 -7.15
C ALA A 123 18.65 -4.58 -7.39
N SER A 124 17.59 -4.86 -8.16
CA SER A 124 16.48 -3.92 -8.33
C SER A 124 15.57 -3.86 -7.11
N ASP A 125 15.63 -4.88 -6.25
CA ASP A 125 14.81 -4.98 -5.04
C ASP A 125 15.36 -4.10 -3.91
N GLN A 126 16.69 -3.95 -3.81
CA GLN A 126 17.30 -3.17 -2.73
C GLN A 126 16.98 -1.67 -2.82
N SER A 127 17.21 -1.03 -3.97
CA SER A 127 16.89 0.41 -4.13
C SER A 127 15.40 0.68 -4.00
N LEU A 128 14.57 -0.26 -4.44
CA LEU A 128 13.13 -0.15 -4.32
C LEU A 128 12.68 -0.34 -2.85
N THR A 129 13.32 -1.25 -2.12
CA THR A 129 13.15 -1.43 -0.67
C THR A 129 13.51 -0.17 0.11
N GLU A 130 14.62 0.49 -0.24
CA GLU A 130 15.02 1.77 0.34
C GLU A 130 14.00 2.86 0.04
N ALA A 131 13.51 2.94 -1.20
CA ALA A 131 12.45 3.87 -1.58
C ALA A 131 11.17 3.64 -0.76
N TYR A 132 10.72 2.39 -0.60
CA TYR A 132 9.55 2.06 0.22
C TYR A 132 9.70 2.48 1.67
N ALA A 133 10.84 2.12 2.28
CA ALA A 133 11.13 2.49 3.66
C ALA A 133 11.15 4.01 3.83
N LEU A 134 11.71 4.74 2.87
CA LEU A 134 11.77 6.19 2.91
C LEU A 134 10.37 6.81 2.77
N ILE A 135 9.57 6.36 1.80
CA ILE A 135 8.17 6.80 1.64
C ILE A 135 7.40 6.58 2.94
N HIS A 136 7.51 5.38 3.52
CA HIS A 136 6.84 5.04 4.75
C HIS A 136 7.24 5.95 5.91
N HIS A 137 8.54 6.13 6.12
CA HIS A 137 9.08 7.04 7.14
C HIS A 137 8.51 8.46 6.98
N TYR A 138 8.52 8.97 5.76
CA TYR A 138 7.98 10.28 5.43
C TYR A 138 6.47 10.38 5.72
N LEU A 139 5.66 9.42 5.29
CA LEU A 139 4.22 9.37 5.58
C LEU A 139 3.92 9.32 7.09
N CYS A 140 4.81 8.74 7.89
CA CYS A 140 4.65 8.59 9.34
C CYS A 140 5.18 9.75 10.17
N GLU A 141 6.31 10.35 9.79
CA GLU A 141 7.02 11.31 10.65
C GLU A 141 6.81 12.75 10.25
N THR A 142 6.46 12.99 8.99
CA THR A 142 6.44 14.35 8.45
C THR A 142 5.08 15.01 8.58
N LEU A 143 5.05 16.23 9.12
CA LEU A 143 3.82 17.03 9.26
C LEU A 143 3.28 17.53 7.92
N TYR A 144 4.14 17.75 6.92
CA TYR A 144 3.75 18.22 5.59
C TYR A 144 2.75 17.29 4.88
N PHE A 145 2.78 15.98 5.14
CA PHE A 145 1.82 15.04 4.56
C PHE A 145 0.51 14.94 5.33
N ALA A 146 0.33 15.69 6.42
CA ALA A 146 -0.97 15.78 7.09
C ALA A 146 -2.06 16.35 6.17
N HIS A 147 -1.68 17.19 5.21
CA HIS A 147 -2.57 17.81 4.20
C HIS A 147 -2.73 16.96 2.94
N LEU A 148 -2.10 15.79 2.86
CA LEU A 148 -2.18 14.92 1.70
C LEU A 148 -3.62 14.41 1.54
N THR A 149 -4.23 14.73 0.40
CA THR A 149 -5.59 14.31 0.03
C THR A 149 -5.59 13.18 -1.00
N SER A 150 -4.51 13.05 -1.78
CA SER A 150 -4.34 11.98 -2.75
C SER A 150 -2.94 11.37 -2.66
N LEU A 151 -2.88 10.06 -2.49
CA LEU A 151 -1.66 9.28 -2.46
C LEU A 151 -1.78 8.16 -3.48
N LYS A 152 -0.89 8.15 -4.48
CA LYS A 152 -0.70 7.03 -5.39
C LYS A 152 0.71 6.52 -5.18
N THR A 153 0.90 5.28 -4.75
CA THR A 153 2.22 4.79 -4.40
C THR A 153 2.29 3.28 -4.44
N VAL A 154 3.49 2.77 -4.22
CA VAL A 154 3.76 1.38 -3.92
C VAL A 154 4.23 1.26 -2.48
N LEU A 155 3.82 0.21 -1.79
CA LEU A 155 4.08 0.00 -0.36
C LEU A 155 4.36 -1.47 -0.10
N ARG A 156 5.20 -1.74 0.91
CA ARG A 156 5.33 -3.09 1.42
C ARG A 156 4.26 -3.37 2.46
N ILE A 157 3.83 -4.62 2.51
CA ILE A 157 2.90 -5.04 3.55
C ILE A 157 3.51 -4.95 4.95
N GLN A 158 4.83 -5.15 5.07
CA GLN A 158 5.58 -5.04 6.32
C GLN A 158 5.48 -3.63 6.91
N ASP A 159 5.35 -2.60 6.07
CA ASP A 159 5.21 -1.21 6.51
C ASP A 159 3.82 -0.95 7.12
N MET A 160 2.83 -1.80 6.81
CA MET A 160 1.46 -1.73 7.39
C MET A 160 1.29 -2.65 8.60
N ASP A 161 2.22 -3.59 8.81
CA ASP A 161 2.18 -4.58 9.89
C ASP A 161 2.83 -4.06 11.18
N LEU A 162 2.12 -3.19 11.86
CA LEU A 162 2.58 -2.51 13.07
C LEU A 162 3.04 -3.45 14.21
N PHE A 163 2.59 -4.70 14.20
CA PHE A 163 2.85 -5.64 15.30
C PHE A 163 3.73 -6.81 14.86
N ASP A 164 4.29 -6.77 13.64
CA ASP A 164 5.14 -7.82 13.07
C ASP A 164 4.47 -9.20 13.13
N ARG A 165 3.17 -9.18 12.79
CA ARG A 165 2.22 -10.27 12.89
C ARG A 165 2.27 -11.19 11.66
N GLY A 166 2.76 -10.71 10.51
CA GLY A 166 2.90 -11.46 9.26
C GLY A 166 3.72 -12.74 9.40
N GLN A 167 4.57 -12.82 10.44
CA GLN A 167 5.35 -14.02 10.75
C GLN A 167 4.51 -15.22 11.22
N TYR A 168 3.20 -15.07 11.41
CA TYR A 168 2.32 -16.15 11.89
C TYR A 168 2.09 -17.25 10.85
N ILE A 169 2.30 -16.95 9.56
CA ILE A 169 1.83 -17.77 8.44
C ILE A 169 2.75 -18.95 8.12
N ASN A 170 4.04 -18.82 8.43
CA ASN A 170 5.04 -19.81 8.05
C ASN A 170 5.74 -20.48 9.23
N LYS A 171 5.34 -20.16 10.46
CA LYS A 171 6.01 -20.70 11.64
C LYS A 171 5.07 -21.64 12.37
N SER A 172 5.47 -22.91 12.43
CA SER A 172 4.93 -23.78 13.46
C SER A 172 5.17 -23.12 14.83
N LEU A 173 4.25 -23.33 15.79
CA LEU A 173 4.44 -22.89 17.18
C LEU A 173 5.82 -23.29 17.72
N ARG A 174 6.31 -24.46 17.28
CA ARG A 174 7.63 -24.99 17.60
C ARG A 174 8.77 -24.10 17.09
N GLU A 175 8.70 -23.61 15.86
CA GLU A 175 9.74 -22.73 15.30
C GLU A 175 9.82 -21.38 16.02
N LEU A 176 8.68 -20.83 16.43
CA LEU A 176 8.65 -19.61 17.23
C LEU A 176 9.27 -19.80 18.61
N MET A 177 9.07 -20.96 19.23
CA MET A 177 9.67 -21.30 20.52
C MET A 177 11.18 -21.57 20.42
N MET A 178 11.65 -22.22 19.35
CA MET A 178 13.06 -22.60 19.17
C MET A 178 13.96 -21.42 18.76
N ARG A 179 13.41 -20.33 18.20
CA ARG A 179 14.15 -19.10 17.87
C ARG A 179 14.72 -18.35 19.08
N ARG A 180 14.50 -18.83 20.31
CA ARG A 180 15.03 -18.23 21.54
C ARG A 180 16.56 -18.21 21.63
N GLU A 181 17.26 -19.07 20.88
CA GLU A 181 18.68 -19.37 21.14
C GLU A 181 19.64 -18.99 20.00
N THR A 182 19.14 -18.65 18.81
CA THR A 182 19.98 -18.20 17.69
C THR A 182 19.60 -16.78 17.30
N PRO A 183 20.46 -15.77 17.57
CA PRO A 183 20.34 -14.46 16.96
C PRO A 183 20.40 -14.67 15.46
N SER A 184 19.25 -14.60 14.79
CA SER A 184 19.19 -14.81 13.35
C SER A 184 19.78 -13.57 12.69
N GLU A 185 21.07 -13.64 12.34
CA GLU A 185 21.89 -12.56 11.75
C GLU A 185 21.36 -12.04 10.39
N LEU A 186 20.29 -12.64 9.85
CA LEU A 186 19.78 -12.34 8.50
C LEU A 186 18.42 -11.63 8.48
N SER A 187 17.76 -11.44 9.63
CA SER A 187 16.59 -10.57 9.70
C SER A 187 17.06 -9.25 10.27
N THR A 188 17.57 -8.35 9.41
CA THR A 188 17.83 -6.96 9.81
C THR A 188 16.57 -6.45 10.51
N PRO A 189 16.60 -6.23 11.83
CA PRO A 189 15.42 -5.73 12.54
C PRO A 189 15.03 -4.41 11.88
N SER A 190 13.74 -4.22 11.60
CA SER A 190 13.24 -2.93 11.12
C SER A 190 13.83 -1.84 12.02
N PRO A 191 14.68 -0.94 11.49
CA PRO A 191 15.64 -0.15 12.28
C PRO A 191 15.01 0.83 13.27
N SER A 192 13.68 1.04 13.22
CA SER A 192 12.93 1.84 14.17
C SER A 192 11.98 0.95 14.97
N GLY A 193 12.38 0.51 16.17
CA GLY A 193 11.62 -0.41 17.04
C GLY A 193 10.25 0.08 17.55
N ARG A 194 9.62 1.06 16.91
CA ARG A 194 8.27 1.56 17.24
C ARG A 194 7.33 1.44 16.03
N PRO A 195 6.09 1.00 16.23
CA PRO A 195 5.08 1.04 15.18
C PRO A 195 4.85 2.47 14.73
N SER A 196 5.05 2.75 13.44
CA SER A 196 4.84 4.06 12.85
C SER A 196 3.55 4.04 12.03
N ILE A 197 2.69 5.04 12.25
CA ILE A 197 1.38 5.12 11.58
C ILE A 197 1.37 6.36 10.70
N TRP A 198 0.83 6.25 9.48
CA TRP A 198 0.75 7.39 8.57
C TRP A 198 -0.03 8.56 9.18
N ARG A 199 0.51 9.78 9.03
CA ARG A 199 -0.12 11.01 9.50
C ARG A 199 -1.15 11.59 8.55
N CYS A 200 -1.23 11.11 7.30
CA CYS A 200 -2.19 11.56 6.29
C CYS A 200 -3.63 11.05 6.55
N ARG A 201 -4.24 11.47 7.67
CA ARG A 201 -5.60 11.04 8.07
C ARG A 201 -6.70 11.63 7.20
N GLY A 202 -6.43 12.76 6.56
CA GLY A 202 -7.34 13.47 5.64
C GLY A 202 -7.32 12.94 4.20
N LEU A 203 -6.72 11.76 3.99
CA LEU A 203 -6.60 11.18 2.66
C LEU A 203 -7.98 10.81 2.09
N ARG A 204 -8.27 11.29 0.89
CA ARG A 204 -9.52 11.05 0.13
C ARG A 204 -9.30 10.04 -1.00
N ILE A 205 -8.11 10.02 -1.61
CA ILE A 205 -7.74 9.09 -2.69
C ILE A 205 -6.51 8.30 -2.24
N LEU A 206 -6.62 6.97 -2.24
CA LEU A 206 -5.50 6.06 -1.97
C LEU A 206 -5.43 5.02 -3.07
N HIS A 207 -4.44 5.14 -3.95
CA HIS A 207 -4.14 4.13 -4.97
C HIS A 207 -2.81 3.48 -4.63
N ILE A 208 -2.85 2.23 -4.18
CA ILE A 208 -1.66 1.53 -3.71
C ILE A 208 -1.41 0.26 -4.48
N ASP A 209 -0.14 0.08 -4.84
CA ASP A 209 0.39 -1.20 -5.29
C ASP A 209 1.06 -1.87 -4.09
N ILE A 210 0.56 -3.04 -3.68
CA ILE A 210 1.12 -3.79 -2.56
C ILE A 210 2.25 -4.67 -3.07
N HIS A 211 3.47 -4.35 -2.64
CA HIS A 211 4.64 -5.18 -2.88
C HIS A 211 4.78 -6.20 -1.75
N THR A 212 4.95 -7.47 -2.12
CA THR A 212 5.28 -8.56 -1.18
C THR A 212 6.52 -9.30 -1.68
N PRO A 213 7.56 -9.45 -0.85
CA PRO A 213 8.79 -10.12 -1.27
C PRO A 213 8.58 -11.63 -1.50
N ASN A 214 7.65 -12.26 -0.77
CA ASN A 214 7.38 -13.68 -0.89
C ASN A 214 6.07 -13.95 -1.61
N LEU A 215 6.10 -14.92 -2.52
CA LEU A 215 5.01 -15.21 -3.44
C LEU A 215 3.74 -15.74 -2.76
N ASP A 216 3.91 -16.52 -1.70
CA ASP A 216 2.80 -17.18 -1.02
C ASP A 216 2.10 -16.26 0.01
N GLU A 217 2.69 -15.09 0.31
CA GLU A 217 2.16 -14.20 1.33
C GLU A 217 0.77 -13.66 0.94
N MET A 218 0.58 -13.14 -0.27
CA MET A 218 -0.68 -12.48 -0.61
C MET A 218 -1.89 -13.41 -0.71
N GLU A 219 -1.69 -14.72 -0.88
CA GLU A 219 -2.81 -15.67 -0.85
C GLU A 219 -3.35 -15.89 0.56
N ASP A 220 -2.53 -15.67 1.59
CA ASP A 220 -2.93 -15.88 2.97
C ASP A 220 -3.91 -14.77 3.43
N PRO A 221 -5.09 -15.16 3.96
CA PRO A 221 -6.08 -14.22 4.52
C PRO A 221 -5.51 -13.22 5.54
N PHE A 222 -4.45 -13.59 6.25
CA PHE A 222 -3.84 -12.80 7.31
C PHE A 222 -3.24 -11.47 6.80
N TYR A 223 -2.48 -11.51 5.71
CA TYR A 223 -1.89 -10.31 5.11
C TYR A 223 -2.96 -9.35 4.60
N SER A 224 -4.01 -9.90 4.00
CA SER A 224 -5.17 -9.12 3.57
C SER A 224 -5.87 -8.43 4.76
N ARG A 225 -5.95 -9.08 5.93
CA ARG A 225 -6.48 -8.47 7.16
C ARG A 225 -5.65 -7.29 7.64
N ILE A 226 -4.32 -7.36 7.51
CA ILE A 226 -3.44 -6.21 7.84
C ILE A 226 -3.75 -5.04 6.91
N ILE A 227 -3.77 -5.27 5.58
CA ILE A 227 -4.04 -4.21 4.60
C ILE A 227 -5.39 -3.54 4.88
N PHE A 228 -6.47 -4.31 4.91
CA PHE A 228 -7.83 -3.77 5.07
C PHE A 228 -8.05 -3.16 6.46
N GLY A 229 -7.52 -3.81 7.51
CA GLY A 229 -7.62 -3.34 8.88
C GLY A 229 -6.85 -2.05 9.14
N TYR A 230 -5.70 -1.87 8.50
CA TYR A 230 -4.90 -0.65 8.59
C TYR A 230 -5.61 0.49 7.86
N ILE A 231 -5.95 0.31 6.58
CA ILE A 231 -6.59 1.34 5.74
C ILE A 231 -7.89 1.85 6.38
N SER A 232 -8.76 0.94 6.84
CA SER A 232 -10.06 1.29 7.44
C SER A 232 -9.97 2.16 8.71
N ARG A 233 -8.83 2.13 9.41
CA ARG A 233 -8.62 2.90 10.64
C ARG A 233 -7.77 4.13 10.44
N VAL A 234 -6.76 4.03 9.59
CA VAL A 234 -5.74 5.06 9.36
C VAL A 234 -6.24 6.12 8.40
N CYS A 235 -7.03 5.75 7.41
CA CYS A 235 -7.55 6.64 6.37
C CYS A 235 -9.10 6.59 6.34
N PRO A 236 -9.79 7.05 7.41
CA PRO A 236 -11.25 6.92 7.51
C PRO A 236 -12.03 7.82 6.53
N GLN A 237 -11.37 8.82 5.93
CA GLN A 237 -11.98 9.82 5.03
C GLN A 237 -11.89 9.44 3.55
N LEU A 238 -11.48 8.21 3.22
CA LEU A 238 -11.31 7.77 1.84
C LEU A 238 -12.63 7.80 1.05
N GLU A 239 -12.54 8.31 -0.17
CA GLU A 239 -13.59 8.37 -1.19
C GLU A 239 -13.27 7.48 -2.40
N ASP A 240 -11.99 7.35 -2.76
CA ASP A 240 -11.52 6.44 -3.82
C ASP A 240 -10.36 5.59 -3.29
N LEU A 241 -10.59 4.28 -3.21
CA LEU A 241 -9.59 3.29 -2.82
C LEU A 241 -9.31 2.36 -4.00
N GLN A 242 -8.06 2.27 -4.39
CA GLN A 242 -7.55 1.27 -5.31
C GLN A 242 -6.42 0.49 -4.65
N ILE A 243 -6.58 -0.82 -4.56
CA ILE A 243 -5.56 -1.75 -4.11
C ILE A 243 -5.21 -2.63 -5.30
N CYS A 244 -3.97 -2.57 -5.74
CA CYS A 244 -3.45 -3.45 -6.76
C CYS A 244 -2.36 -4.32 -6.15
N VAL A 245 -2.26 -5.56 -6.61
CA VAL A 245 -1.05 -6.36 -6.43
C VAL A 245 -0.43 -6.49 -7.80
N PRO A 246 0.73 -5.84 -8.04
CA PRO A 246 1.38 -5.86 -9.34
C PRO A 246 1.71 -7.30 -9.73
N ASN A 247 1.48 -7.64 -11.00
CA ASN A 247 1.98 -8.88 -11.58
C ASN A 247 3.51 -8.78 -11.67
N GLN A 248 4.22 -9.06 -10.59
CA GLN A 248 5.55 -9.61 -10.75
C GLN A 248 5.33 -10.99 -11.38
N TYR A 249 6.13 -11.36 -12.39
CA TYR A 249 5.95 -12.64 -13.05
C TYR A 249 6.44 -13.75 -12.12
N CYS A 250 5.59 -14.13 -11.19
CA CYS A 250 5.85 -15.12 -10.16
C CYS A 250 5.67 -16.49 -10.78
N TYR A 251 6.73 -17.03 -11.34
CA TYR A 251 6.75 -18.42 -11.78
C TYR A 251 7.05 -19.30 -10.57
N ASP A 252 6.25 -20.34 -10.32
CA ASP A 252 6.65 -21.37 -9.36
C ASP A 252 7.84 -22.19 -9.87
N ALA A 253 8.26 -23.15 -9.06
CA ALA A 253 9.29 -24.12 -9.41
C ALA A 253 9.01 -24.85 -10.75
N ASN A 254 7.74 -24.93 -11.18
CA ASN A 254 7.31 -25.59 -12.41
C ASN A 254 7.16 -24.62 -13.59
N GLY A 255 7.45 -23.32 -13.41
CA GLY A 255 7.23 -22.33 -14.45
C GLY A 255 5.75 -21.97 -14.64
N LEU A 256 4.85 -22.36 -13.74
CA LEU A 256 3.47 -21.91 -13.74
C LEU A 256 3.40 -20.52 -13.12
N LEU A 257 2.76 -19.63 -13.85
CA LEU A 257 2.58 -18.25 -13.43
C LEU A 257 1.50 -18.19 -12.35
N HIS A 258 1.88 -17.79 -11.15
CA HIS A 258 1.00 -17.58 -10.00
C HIS A 258 0.54 -16.13 -9.92
N TYR A 259 -0.66 -15.94 -9.38
CA TYR A 259 -1.31 -14.64 -9.31
C TYR A 259 -1.63 -14.29 -7.90
N GLN A 260 -1.16 -13.12 -7.54
CA GLN A 260 -1.44 -12.55 -6.26
C GLN A 260 -2.60 -11.59 -6.39
N ALA A 261 -3.57 -11.76 -5.50
CA ALA A 261 -4.62 -10.80 -5.26
C ALA A 261 -4.90 -10.84 -3.76
N PRO A 262 -5.23 -9.69 -3.14
CA PRO A 262 -5.66 -9.71 -1.75
C PRO A 262 -6.89 -10.62 -1.62
N SER A 263 -6.86 -11.53 -0.65
CA SER A 263 -7.99 -12.42 -0.41
C SER A 263 -9.21 -11.61 0.00
N LEU A 264 -10.32 -11.82 -0.71
CA LEU A 264 -11.60 -11.17 -0.44
C LEU A 264 -12.52 -12.00 0.47
N GLN A 265 -12.00 -13.10 1.02
CA GLN A 265 -12.75 -13.96 1.93
C GLN A 265 -13.15 -13.22 3.21
N LEU A 266 -14.17 -13.71 3.90
CA LEU A 266 -14.61 -13.08 5.14
C LEU A 266 -13.51 -13.12 6.21
N SER A 267 -12.80 -14.25 6.35
CA SER A 267 -11.65 -14.41 7.25
C SER A 267 -10.45 -13.54 6.86
N ALA A 268 -10.38 -13.08 5.62
CA ALA A 268 -9.35 -12.18 5.13
C ALA A 268 -9.63 -10.71 5.49
N GLY A 269 -10.76 -10.43 6.15
CA GLY A 269 -11.07 -9.11 6.69
C GLY A 269 -11.42 -8.07 5.65
N PHE A 270 -11.80 -8.46 4.43
CA PHE A 270 -12.30 -7.50 3.44
C PHE A 270 -13.49 -6.68 3.97
N CYS A 271 -14.30 -7.29 4.85
CA CYS A 271 -15.38 -6.61 5.55
C CYS A 271 -14.94 -5.46 6.46
N LEU A 272 -13.66 -5.39 6.88
CA LEU A 272 -13.12 -4.29 7.70
C LEU A 272 -13.22 -2.94 6.96
N LEU A 273 -13.16 -2.95 5.62
CA LEU A 273 -13.41 -1.76 4.81
C LEU A 273 -14.82 -1.20 4.98
N GLY A 274 -15.77 -1.99 5.51
CA GLY A 274 -17.14 -1.57 5.80
C GLY A 274 -17.27 -0.30 6.65
N ARG A 275 -16.23 0.05 7.41
CA ARG A 275 -16.16 1.27 8.23
C ARG A 275 -15.88 2.56 7.44
N LEU A 276 -15.46 2.47 6.19
CA LEU A 276 -15.16 3.62 5.33
C LEU A 276 -16.46 4.27 4.82
N SER A 277 -17.04 5.14 5.65
CA SER A 277 -18.35 5.74 5.40
C SER A 277 -18.41 6.63 4.14
N ASN A 278 -17.28 7.25 3.76
CA ASN A 278 -17.19 8.15 2.61
C ASN A 278 -16.77 7.45 1.32
N LEU A 279 -16.49 6.15 1.35
CA LEU A 279 -15.93 5.45 0.19
C LEU A 279 -16.95 5.33 -0.93
N GLN A 280 -16.68 6.00 -2.05
CA GLN A 280 -17.51 6.01 -3.26
C GLN A 280 -17.02 5.01 -4.31
N ARG A 281 -15.69 4.84 -4.42
CA ARG A 281 -15.05 3.99 -5.43
C ARG A 281 -14.11 3.00 -4.77
N LEU A 282 -14.34 1.71 -5.00
CA LEU A 282 -13.48 0.64 -4.52
C LEU A 282 -13.01 -0.21 -5.69
N ARG A 283 -11.69 -0.29 -5.87
CA ARG A 283 -11.04 -1.19 -6.83
C ARG A 283 -10.08 -2.11 -6.08
N VAL A 284 -10.28 -3.41 -6.19
CA VAL A 284 -9.26 -4.39 -5.85
C VAL A 284 -8.90 -5.10 -7.14
N VAL A 285 -7.78 -4.68 -7.74
CA VAL A 285 -7.40 -5.13 -9.08
C VAL A 285 -6.26 -6.13 -8.97
N SER A 286 -6.46 -7.27 -9.64
CA SER A 286 -5.35 -8.10 -10.06
C SER A 286 -5.11 -7.79 -11.53
N MET A 287 -3.85 -7.67 -11.99
CA MET A 287 -3.56 -7.42 -13.42
C MET A 287 -3.86 -8.64 -14.34
N ARG A 288 -4.58 -9.61 -13.77
CA ARG A 288 -5.48 -10.62 -14.32
C ARG A 288 -6.54 -10.24 -15.37
N VAL A 289 -6.64 -10.94 -16.52
CA VAL A 289 -7.90 -10.93 -17.32
C VAL A 289 -8.92 -11.96 -16.79
N TYR A 290 -8.50 -12.95 -15.98
CA TYR A 290 -9.35 -14.05 -15.50
C TYR A 290 -8.95 -14.59 -14.11
N VAL A 291 -9.06 -13.79 -13.04
CA VAL A 291 -8.88 -14.32 -11.67
C VAL A 291 -10.23 -14.71 -11.11
N PHE A 292 -10.48 -16.01 -10.92
CA PHE A 292 -11.65 -16.44 -10.17
C PHE A 292 -11.50 -16.02 -8.71
N LEU A 293 -12.42 -15.21 -8.21
CA LEU A 293 -12.46 -14.88 -6.79
C LEU A 293 -12.63 -16.16 -5.97
N LYS A 294 -11.65 -16.44 -5.09
CA LYS A 294 -11.66 -17.53 -4.10
C LYS A 294 -12.63 -17.24 -2.92
N CYS A 295 -13.72 -16.52 -3.16
CA CYS A 295 -14.76 -16.21 -2.17
C CYS A 295 -16.16 -16.65 -2.65
N LYS A 296 -17.09 -16.68 -1.70
CA LYS A 296 -18.51 -17.02 -1.91
C LYS A 296 -19.35 -15.74 -1.90
N ASP A 297 -20.47 -15.74 -2.63
CA ASP A 297 -21.38 -14.59 -2.71
C ASP A 297 -21.75 -14.01 -1.33
N TRP A 298 -22.08 -14.85 -0.35
CA TRP A 298 -22.49 -14.42 0.99
C TRP A 298 -21.38 -13.75 1.82
N GLU A 299 -20.12 -13.87 1.38
CA GLU A 299 -18.96 -13.21 1.99
C GLU A 299 -18.79 -11.76 1.50
N LEU A 300 -19.42 -11.39 0.37
CA LEU A 300 -19.30 -10.06 -0.25
C LEU A 300 -20.64 -9.33 -0.37
N ASN A 301 -21.76 -10.06 -0.42
CA ASN A 301 -23.09 -9.47 -0.64
C ASN A 301 -23.58 -8.55 0.49
N TRP A 302 -22.84 -8.43 1.59
CA TRP A 302 -23.09 -7.44 2.63
C TRP A 302 -22.88 -5.99 2.17
N MET A 303 -22.16 -5.78 1.07
CA MET A 303 -21.97 -4.45 0.46
C MET A 303 -23.26 -3.90 -0.16
N ILE A 304 -24.20 -4.78 -0.53
CA ILE A 304 -25.48 -4.41 -1.16
C ILE A 304 -26.66 -4.67 -0.24
N ASP A 305 -27.76 -3.95 -0.44
CA ASP A 305 -28.90 -4.00 0.47
C ASP A 305 -29.59 -5.37 0.50
N SER A 306 -29.67 -6.07 -0.63
CA SER A 306 -30.30 -7.39 -0.71
C SER A 306 -29.53 -8.45 0.10
N GLY A 307 -28.19 -8.45 0.04
CA GLY A 307 -27.36 -9.39 0.80
C GLY A 307 -27.20 -9.00 2.27
N ARG A 308 -27.26 -7.70 2.59
CA ARG A 308 -27.33 -7.20 3.99
C ARG A 308 -28.59 -7.70 4.70
N LYS A 309 -29.75 -7.57 4.04
CA LYS A 309 -31.05 -7.97 4.58
C LYS A 309 -31.28 -9.49 4.57
N SER A 310 -30.51 -10.24 3.79
CA SER A 310 -30.60 -11.70 3.69
C SER A 310 -30.30 -12.41 5.02
N ALA A 311 -31.33 -13.00 5.63
CA ALA A 311 -31.20 -13.81 6.85
C ALA A 311 -30.30 -15.04 6.61
N VAL A 312 -30.34 -15.62 5.41
CA VAL A 312 -29.50 -16.78 5.02
C VAL A 312 -28.03 -16.38 4.98
N SER A 313 -27.69 -15.26 4.35
CA SER A 313 -26.30 -14.77 4.28
C SER A 313 -25.77 -14.41 5.66
N ARG A 314 -26.57 -13.73 6.51
CA ARG A 314 -26.22 -13.48 7.91
C ARG A 314 -25.96 -14.77 8.70
N LYS A 315 -26.83 -15.78 8.57
CA LYS A 315 -26.63 -17.09 9.20
C LYS A 315 -25.32 -17.74 8.75
N LYS A 316 -24.99 -17.69 7.45
CA LYS A 316 -23.72 -18.22 6.91
C LYS A 316 -22.50 -17.49 7.49
N ARG A 317 -22.52 -16.16 7.56
CA ARG A 317 -21.44 -15.37 8.20
C ARG A 317 -21.25 -15.73 9.67
N ARG A 318 -22.34 -15.86 10.43
CA ARG A 318 -22.28 -16.31 11.84
C ARG A 318 -21.72 -17.73 11.99
N LEU A 319 -22.06 -18.64 11.08
CA LEU A 319 -21.50 -20.00 11.07
C LEU A 319 -20.01 -19.99 10.74
N ALA A 320 -19.58 -19.16 9.78
CA ALA A 320 -18.17 -18.96 9.48
C ALA A 320 -17.40 -18.47 10.71
N VAL A 321 -17.88 -17.41 11.37
CA VAL A 321 -17.29 -16.93 12.64
C VAL A 321 -17.22 -18.03 13.70
N LYS A 322 -18.28 -18.82 13.87
CA LYS A 322 -18.29 -19.95 14.82
C LYS A 322 -17.27 -21.03 14.48
N SER A 323 -16.94 -21.22 13.21
CA SER A 323 -15.92 -22.19 12.76
C SER A 323 -14.49 -21.71 13.01
N TRP A 324 -14.29 -20.42 13.27
CA TRP A 324 -12.97 -19.84 13.48
C TRP A 324 -12.39 -20.06 14.88
N ARG A 325 -13.09 -20.75 15.79
CA ARG A 325 -12.66 -20.91 17.19
C ARG A 325 -11.24 -21.44 17.35
N GLU A 326 -10.86 -22.45 16.56
CA GLU A 326 -9.51 -23.03 16.61
C GLU A 326 -8.47 -22.04 16.08
N MET A 327 -8.73 -21.37 14.95
CA MET A 327 -7.86 -20.31 14.43
C MET A 327 -7.70 -19.15 15.42
N ARG A 328 -8.78 -18.74 16.11
CA ARG A 328 -8.76 -17.72 17.16
C ARG A 328 -7.91 -18.15 18.35
N ALA A 329 -8.06 -19.39 18.81
CA ALA A 329 -7.27 -19.91 19.92
C ALA A 329 -5.78 -19.93 19.56
N ASN A 330 -5.44 -20.35 18.33
CA ASN A 330 -4.08 -20.32 17.82
C ASN A 330 -3.52 -18.89 17.74
N GLU A 331 -4.26 -17.93 17.18
CA GLU A 331 -3.84 -16.52 17.14
C GLU A 331 -3.64 -15.91 18.53
N ASN A 332 -4.52 -16.23 19.49
CA ASN A 332 -4.37 -15.75 20.86
C ASN A 332 -3.11 -16.33 21.53
N GLN A 333 -2.78 -17.61 21.25
CA GLN A 333 -1.56 -18.24 21.74
C GLN A 333 -0.32 -17.58 21.14
N LEU A 334 -0.30 -17.35 19.83
CA LEU A 334 0.79 -16.67 19.13
C LEU A 334 0.99 -15.24 19.63
N GLU A 335 -0.11 -14.51 19.84
CA GLU A 335 -0.07 -13.15 20.38
C GLU A 335 0.44 -13.13 21.83
N ALA A 336 0.05 -14.09 22.66
CA ALA A 336 0.57 -14.23 24.02
C ALA A 336 2.09 -14.46 24.03
N ILE A 337 2.59 -15.36 23.19
CA ILE A 337 4.04 -15.62 23.03
C ILE A 337 4.77 -14.34 22.59
N ARG A 338 4.23 -13.62 21.59
CA ARG A 338 4.78 -12.37 21.08
C ARG A 338 4.87 -11.31 22.19
N LEU A 339 3.81 -11.14 22.97
CA LEU A 339 3.77 -10.18 24.08
C LEU A 339 4.77 -10.54 25.19
N SER A 340 4.88 -11.83 25.54
CA SER A 340 5.90 -12.28 26.51
C SER A 340 7.33 -12.01 26.01
N HIS A 341 7.61 -12.19 24.71
CA HIS A 341 8.91 -11.85 24.13
C HIS A 341 9.21 -10.35 24.19
N LEU A 342 8.21 -9.50 23.91
CA LEU A 342 8.36 -8.05 24.03
C LEU A 342 8.61 -7.59 25.47
N GLN A 343 7.93 -8.21 26.43
CA GLN A 343 8.14 -7.93 27.84
C GLN A 343 9.56 -8.29 28.27
N LEU A 344 10.05 -9.48 27.92
CA LEU A 344 11.41 -9.92 28.22
C LEU A 344 12.46 -8.97 27.59
N LYS A 345 12.27 -8.58 26.32
CA LYS A 345 13.16 -7.63 25.64
C LYS A 345 13.21 -6.27 26.35
N LYS A 346 12.08 -5.79 26.86
CA LYS A 346 11.99 -4.55 27.63
C LYS A 346 12.73 -4.65 28.97
N GLU A 347 12.58 -5.78 29.66
CA GLU A 347 13.29 -6.06 30.91
C GLU A 347 14.81 -6.12 30.69
N THR A 348 15.28 -6.76 29.60
CA THR A 348 16.70 -6.82 29.26
C THR A 348 17.27 -5.45 28.85
N ALA A 349 16.54 -4.66 28.06
CA ALA A 349 17.00 -3.33 27.64
C ALA A 349 17.15 -2.35 28.82
N THR A 350 16.26 -2.46 29.83
CA THR A 350 16.30 -1.61 31.03
C THR A 350 17.60 -1.81 31.84
N LEU A 351 18.24 -2.99 31.75
CA LEU A 351 19.50 -3.27 32.44
C LEU A 351 20.74 -2.70 31.73
N VAL A 352 20.62 -2.28 30.47
CA VAL A 352 21.76 -1.81 29.66
C VAL A 352 21.79 -0.28 29.55
N ASP A 353 20.64 0.39 29.60
CA ASP A 353 20.49 1.82 29.31
C ASP A 353 20.52 2.77 30.53
N GLU A 354 20.92 2.32 31.73
CA GLU A 354 21.13 3.25 32.87
C GLU A 354 22.33 4.20 32.66
N ALA A 355 23.05 4.12 31.53
CA ALA A 355 24.28 4.88 31.30
C ALA A 355 24.11 6.23 30.57
N GLU A 356 23.05 6.50 29.80
CA GLU A 356 22.85 7.85 29.20
C GLU A 356 21.37 8.24 29.05
N PRO A 357 20.92 9.35 29.69
CA PRO A 357 19.59 9.90 29.51
C PRO A 357 19.49 10.63 28.16
N ASP A 358 19.26 9.86 27.09
CA ASP A 358 19.12 10.41 25.74
C ASP A 358 17.84 11.26 25.65
N SER A 359 18.04 12.59 25.63
CA SER A 359 17.02 13.63 25.79
C SER A 359 16.11 13.80 24.55
N ARG A 360 16.01 12.78 23.71
CA ARG A 360 15.25 12.78 22.44
C ARG A 360 14.00 11.90 22.48
N SER A 361 13.39 11.69 23.65
CA SER A 361 12.03 11.15 23.73
C SER A 361 11.04 12.16 23.14
N GLY A 362 10.93 12.15 21.81
CA GLY A 362 9.96 12.95 21.05
C GLY A 362 8.58 12.75 21.64
N VAL A 363 7.91 13.86 21.94
CA VAL A 363 6.56 13.92 22.47
C VAL A 363 5.64 13.09 21.56
N VAL A 364 5.23 11.91 22.04
CA VAL A 364 4.21 11.10 21.35
C VAL A 364 2.94 11.94 21.33
N GLN A 365 2.54 12.41 20.15
CA GLN A 365 1.31 13.20 20.01
C GLN A 365 0.13 12.34 20.47
N GLY A 366 -0.71 12.88 21.36
CA GLY A 366 -1.81 12.14 21.98
C GLY A 366 -2.78 11.49 20.96
N GLY A 367 -2.90 12.04 19.74
CA GLY A 367 -3.72 11.47 18.66
C GLY A 367 -3.30 10.06 18.22
N ASP A 368 -2.01 9.77 18.19
CA ASP A 368 -1.52 8.46 17.73
C ASP A 368 -1.83 7.35 18.74
N THR A 369 -1.95 7.67 20.03
CA THR A 369 -2.30 6.68 21.07
C THR A 369 -3.71 6.10 20.88
N ASN A 370 -4.68 6.93 20.47
CA ASN A 370 -6.04 6.48 20.18
C ASN A 370 -6.06 5.55 18.96
N ILE A 371 -5.33 5.91 17.91
CA ILE A 371 -5.28 5.13 16.67
C ILE A 371 -4.55 3.80 16.91
N LEU A 372 -3.42 3.81 17.65
CA LEU A 372 -2.74 2.58 18.08
C LEU A 372 -3.67 1.68 18.89
N HIS A 373 -4.45 2.24 19.81
CA HIS A 373 -5.43 1.46 20.56
C HIS A 373 -6.47 0.82 19.65
N ARG A 374 -7.00 1.55 18.66
CA ARG A 374 -7.92 1.01 17.66
C ARG A 374 -7.27 -0.07 16.80
N LEU A 375 -5.97 0.04 16.54
CA LEU A 375 -5.17 -0.92 15.77
C LEU A 375 -4.67 -2.11 16.57
N ARG A 376 -4.88 -2.19 17.89
CA ARG A 376 -4.36 -3.29 18.73
C ARG A 376 -4.65 -4.70 18.20
N ASN A 377 -5.77 -4.86 17.48
CA ASN A 377 -6.23 -6.13 16.90
C ASN A 377 -5.90 -6.29 15.40
N LEU A 378 -5.09 -5.39 14.82
CA LEU A 378 -4.73 -5.38 13.39
C LEU A 378 -4.19 -6.74 12.92
N GLY A 379 -4.76 -7.31 11.87
CA GLY A 379 -4.34 -8.61 11.35
C GLY A 379 -4.90 -9.82 12.12
N LEU A 380 -5.59 -9.63 13.25
CA LEU A 380 -6.19 -10.73 14.04
C LEU A 380 -7.67 -10.95 13.69
N LEU A 381 -8.16 -12.18 13.85
CA LEU A 381 -9.53 -12.54 13.48
C LEU A 381 -10.54 -11.87 14.42
N VAL A 382 -10.13 -11.52 15.65
CA VAL A 382 -10.99 -10.80 16.60
C VAL A 382 -11.59 -9.54 16.00
N ASP A 383 -10.81 -8.82 15.18
CA ASP A 383 -11.25 -7.58 14.55
C ASP A 383 -12.33 -7.85 13.49
N VAL A 384 -12.15 -8.94 12.73
CA VAL A 384 -13.12 -9.41 11.74
C VAL A 384 -14.42 -9.85 12.44
N GLU A 385 -14.31 -10.57 13.56
CA GLU A 385 -15.47 -10.98 14.37
C GLU A 385 -16.25 -9.78 14.93
N GLU A 386 -15.53 -8.78 15.47
CA GLU A 386 -16.11 -7.51 15.93
C GLU A 386 -16.84 -6.80 14.79
N MET A 387 -16.21 -6.69 13.62
CA MET A 387 -16.82 -6.08 12.45
C MET A 387 -18.08 -6.83 11.98
N ILE A 388 -18.08 -8.16 12.00
CA ILE A 388 -19.28 -8.95 11.63
C ILE A 388 -20.41 -8.75 12.64
N LYS A 389 -20.10 -8.58 13.93
CA LYS A 389 -21.10 -8.21 14.95
C LYS A 389 -21.66 -6.82 14.69
N GLU A 390 -20.82 -5.85 14.35
CA GLU A 390 -21.25 -4.50 13.94
C GLU A 390 -22.19 -4.58 12.72
N MET A 391 -21.83 -5.37 11.69
CA MET A 391 -22.64 -5.60 10.48
C MET A 391 -23.99 -6.26 10.72
N ASP A 392 -24.14 -7.00 11.82
CA ASP A 392 -25.40 -7.61 12.21
C ASP A 392 -26.32 -6.63 12.95
N ASN A 393 -25.81 -5.48 13.41
CA ASN A 393 -26.62 -4.38 13.92
C ASN A 393 -27.38 -3.72 12.76
N ILE A 394 -28.69 -3.52 12.95
CA ILE A 394 -29.59 -2.94 11.95
C ILE A 394 -29.22 -1.48 11.65
N GLU A 395 -28.67 -0.76 12.63
CA GLU A 395 -28.30 0.64 12.49
C GLU A 395 -27.00 0.84 11.70
N PHE A 396 -26.14 -0.18 11.65
CA PHE A 396 -24.87 -0.09 10.96
C PHE A 396 -25.02 -0.40 9.47
N ARG A 397 -24.69 0.57 8.62
CA ARG A 397 -24.69 0.43 7.16
C ARG A 397 -23.25 0.42 6.63
N PRO A 398 -22.66 -0.77 6.38
CA PRO A 398 -21.37 -0.88 5.70
C PRO A 398 -21.36 -0.13 4.37
N LEU A 399 -20.28 0.61 4.11
CA LEU A 399 -20.01 1.34 2.86
C LEU A 399 -21.25 2.10 2.33
N PRO A 400 -21.84 3.01 3.12
CA PRO A 400 -23.11 3.63 2.81
C PRO A 400 -23.05 4.52 1.54
N SER A 401 -21.86 5.00 1.17
CA SER A 401 -21.62 5.88 0.02
C SER A 401 -21.05 5.16 -1.21
N LEU A 402 -20.95 3.82 -1.20
CA LEU A 402 -20.31 3.09 -2.29
C LEU A 402 -21.17 3.12 -3.55
N GLU A 403 -20.64 3.73 -4.61
CA GLU A 403 -21.27 3.86 -5.91
C GLU A 403 -20.65 2.94 -6.96
N TRP A 404 -19.34 2.69 -6.83
CA TRP A 404 -18.55 2.00 -7.86
C TRP A 404 -17.64 0.93 -7.24
N LEU A 405 -17.71 -0.27 -7.79
CA LEU A 405 -16.95 -1.43 -7.34
C LEU A 405 -16.27 -2.12 -8.52
N SER A 406 -15.05 -2.60 -8.30
CA SER A 406 -14.40 -3.60 -9.15
C SER A 406 -13.52 -4.53 -8.31
N LEU A 407 -13.62 -5.85 -8.55
CA LEU A 407 -12.92 -6.88 -7.77
C LEU A 407 -11.89 -7.71 -8.56
N ASP A 408 -11.63 -7.37 -9.83
CA ASP A 408 -10.62 -8.02 -10.68
C ASP A 408 -10.39 -7.33 -12.03
N CYS A 409 -11.17 -6.29 -12.37
CA CYS A 409 -11.23 -5.70 -13.69
C CYS A 409 -10.92 -4.20 -13.64
N PRO A 410 -10.36 -3.57 -14.68
CA PRO A 410 -10.24 -2.11 -14.70
C PRO A 410 -11.59 -1.38 -14.76
N ILE A 411 -12.68 -2.07 -15.11
CA ILE A 411 -14.01 -1.48 -15.28
C ILE A 411 -14.71 -1.37 -13.93
N LEU A 412 -15.15 -0.16 -13.58
CA LEU A 412 -16.03 0.09 -12.44
C LEU A 412 -17.48 -0.17 -12.83
N LEU A 413 -18.18 -0.95 -12.01
CA LEU A 413 -19.61 -1.21 -12.12
C LEU A 413 -20.33 -0.83 -10.83
N ARG A 414 -21.66 -0.79 -10.85
CA ARG A 414 -22.43 -0.69 -9.60
C ARG A 414 -22.21 -1.96 -8.76
N PRO A 415 -22.22 -1.89 -7.42
CA PRO A 415 -21.98 -3.05 -6.56
C PRO A 415 -22.84 -4.28 -6.89
N GLU A 416 -24.13 -4.11 -7.23
CA GLU A 416 -25.02 -5.22 -7.62
C GLU A 416 -24.60 -5.87 -8.94
N GLU A 417 -24.20 -5.06 -9.92
CA GLU A 417 -23.76 -5.52 -11.24
C GLU A 417 -22.42 -6.25 -11.14
N GLU A 418 -21.49 -5.70 -10.36
CA GLU A 418 -20.19 -6.32 -10.12
C GLU A 418 -20.35 -7.67 -9.40
N LEU A 419 -21.13 -7.74 -8.31
CA LEU A 419 -21.37 -9.01 -7.63
C LEU A 419 -22.08 -10.02 -8.54
N LYS A 420 -23.05 -9.57 -9.35
CA LYS A 420 -23.69 -10.44 -10.35
C LYS A 420 -22.68 -10.97 -11.36
N ARG A 421 -21.78 -10.12 -11.88
CA ARG A 421 -20.72 -10.51 -12.81
C ARG A 421 -19.81 -11.56 -12.18
N GLN A 422 -19.35 -11.33 -10.96
CA GLN A 422 -18.43 -12.21 -10.24
C GLN A 422 -19.01 -13.59 -9.93
N PHE A 423 -20.32 -13.68 -9.68
CA PHE A 423 -20.97 -14.92 -9.23
C PHE A 423 -21.93 -15.55 -10.26
N ALA A 424 -22.04 -15.00 -11.48
CA ALA A 424 -22.93 -15.52 -12.52
C ALA A 424 -22.64 -16.99 -12.91
N HIS A 425 -21.36 -17.36 -12.96
CA HIS A 425 -20.92 -18.68 -13.44
C HIS A 425 -20.98 -19.79 -12.38
N LYS A 426 -21.20 -19.47 -11.11
CA LYS A 426 -21.19 -20.46 -10.00
C LYS A 426 -22.56 -21.13 -9.75
N LYS A 427 -23.51 -21.03 -10.70
CA LYS A 427 -24.86 -21.61 -10.61
C LYS A 427 -25.02 -22.98 -11.30
N LEU A 428 -23.92 -23.60 -11.72
CA LEU A 428 -23.91 -24.92 -12.35
C LEU A 428 -23.91 -26.05 -11.34
#